data_AF-A0A1V0UCA2-F1
#
_entry.id   AF-A0A1V0UCA2-F1
#
_cell.length_a   1.000
_cell.length_b   1.000
_cell.length_c   1.000
_cell.angle_alpha   90.00
_cell.angle_beta   90.00
_cell.angle_gamma   90.00
#
_symmetry.space_group_name_H-M   'P 1'
#
loop_
_entity.id
_entity.type
_entity.pdbx_description
1 polymer ?
#
loop_
_entity_poly.entity_id
_entity_poly.type
_entity_poly.pdbx_seq_one_letter_code
_entity_poly.pdbx_strand_id
1 'polypeptide(L)'
;MSAYSRAYQGLVKGGMSATEAANLLGELRAEMGAELSAGVLARAAEMYGQKQPDDSKAIARRRTARFGAVRDAAAWLITATATGRLTTTPQQRDHRSNT
;
A
#
# COMPACT_ATOMS: atom_id res chain seq x y z
N MET A 1 14.56 10.34 10.97
CA MET A 1 13.30 10.43 11.75
C MET A 1 12.16 10.15 10.77
N SER A 2 11.33 9.13 11.00
CA SER A 2 10.28 8.69 10.06
C SER A 2 9.18 9.76 9.90
N ALA A 3 8.61 9.91 8.71
CA ALA A 3 7.49 10.82 8.45
C ALA A 3 6.25 10.49 9.30
N TYR A 4 6.07 9.23 9.71
CA TYR A 4 5.05 8.84 10.69
C TYR A 4 5.30 9.49 12.06
N SER A 5 6.57 9.54 12.50
CA SER A 5 6.96 10.20 13.75
C SER A 5 6.80 11.71 13.68
N ARG A 6 7.00 12.35 12.51
CA ARG A 6 6.72 13.77 12.30
C ARG A 6 5.22 14.07 12.30
N ALA A 7 4.41 13.28 11.60
CA ALA A 7 2.95 13.43 11.61
C ALA A 7 2.38 13.24 13.02
N TYR A 8 2.83 12.19 13.73
CA TYR A 8 2.43 11.93 15.11
C TYR A 8 2.86 13.05 16.06
N GLN A 9 4.10 13.55 15.96
CA GLN A 9 4.54 14.67 16.79
C GLN A 9 3.78 15.96 16.49
N GLY A 10 3.51 16.27 15.21
CA GLY A 10 2.74 17.45 14.82
C GLY A 10 1.29 17.42 15.34
N LEU A 11 0.66 16.23 15.30
CA LEU A 11 -0.70 16.03 15.82
C LEU A 11 -0.77 16.02 17.35
N VAL A 12 0.19 15.41 18.03
CA VAL A 12 0.14 15.18 19.49
C VAL A 12 0.73 16.33 20.30
N LYS A 13 1.82 16.95 19.83
CA LYS A 13 2.50 18.04 20.54
C LYS A 13 1.97 19.43 20.16
N GLY A 14 1.09 19.50 19.16
CA GLY A 14 0.60 20.76 18.60
C GLY A 14 1.64 21.41 17.68
N GLY A 15 1.16 22.19 16.71
CA GLY A 15 2.00 22.85 15.70
C GLY A 15 1.74 22.38 14.26
N MET A 16 0.79 21.47 14.06
CA MET A 16 0.33 21.05 12.73
C MET A 16 -1.20 21.03 12.73
N SER A 17 -1.82 21.66 11.74
CA SER A 17 -3.27 21.60 11.54
C SER A 17 -3.71 20.18 11.14
N ALA A 18 -4.98 19.84 11.40
CA ALA A 18 -5.53 18.56 10.98
C ALA A 18 -5.39 18.33 9.46
N THR A 19 -5.52 19.40 8.65
CA THR A 19 -5.35 19.37 7.20
C THR A 19 -3.91 19.04 6.79
N GLU A 20 -2.91 19.68 7.41
CA GLU A 20 -1.50 19.40 7.12
C GLU A 20 -1.09 17.99 7.52
N ALA A 21 -1.60 17.50 8.65
CA ALA A 21 -1.38 16.12 9.08
C ALA A 21 -2.04 15.11 8.12
N ALA A 22 -3.25 15.40 7.63
CA ALA A 22 -3.93 14.55 6.65
C ALA A 22 -3.16 14.47 5.33
N ASN A 23 -2.61 15.60 4.85
CA ASN A 23 -1.79 15.66 3.64
C ASN A 23 -0.49 14.86 3.80
N LEU A 24 0.23 15.06 4.90
CA LEU A 24 1.48 14.33 5.19
C LEU A 24 1.25 12.81 5.31
N LEU A 25 0.15 12.40 5.93
CA LEU A 25 -0.25 10.99 5.96
C LEU A 25 -0.71 10.49 4.59
N GLY A 26 -1.25 11.34 3.73
CA GLY A 26 -1.59 11.03 2.33
C GLY A 26 -0.35 10.73 1.49
N GLU A 27 0.65 11.61 1.56
CA GLU A 27 1.96 11.43 0.91
C GLU A 27 2.64 10.14 1.35
N LEU A 28 2.69 9.90 2.67
CA LEU A 28 3.28 8.67 3.21
C LEU A 28 2.56 7.41 2.70
N ARG A 29 1.23 7.44 2.57
CA ARG A 29 0.49 6.28 2.03
C ARG A 29 0.80 6.06 0.56
N ALA A 30 0.95 7.13 -0.22
CA ALA A 30 1.32 7.02 -1.62
C ALA A 30 2.72 6.40 -1.78
N GLU A 31 3.70 6.89 -1.01
CA GLU A 31 5.07 6.36 -0.98
C GLU A 31 5.11 4.89 -0.57
N MET A 32 4.52 4.54 0.58
CA MET A 32 4.50 3.17 1.08
C MET A 32 3.72 2.22 0.16
N GLY A 33 2.66 2.70 -0.48
CA GLY A 33 1.91 1.92 -1.45
C GLY A 33 2.71 1.64 -2.73
N ALA A 34 3.49 2.61 -3.20
CA ALA A 34 4.40 2.42 -4.31
C ALA A 34 5.51 1.41 -3.97
N GLU A 35 6.13 1.53 -2.79
CA GLU A 35 7.14 0.58 -2.30
C GLU A 35 6.59 -0.84 -2.15
N LEU A 36 5.41 -0.98 -1.54
CA LEU A 36 4.78 -2.28 -1.33
C LEU A 36 4.46 -2.94 -2.67
N SER A 37 3.89 -2.21 -3.62
CA SER A 37 3.59 -2.76 -4.94
C SER A 37 4.84 -3.11 -5.73
N ALA A 38 5.90 -2.30 -5.63
CA ALA A 38 7.20 -2.64 -6.23
C ALA A 38 7.76 -3.94 -5.65
N GLY A 39 7.70 -4.11 -4.32
CA GLY A 39 8.12 -5.33 -3.64
C GLY A 39 7.30 -6.56 -4.03
N VAL A 40 5.97 -6.42 -4.12
CA VAL A 40 5.07 -7.49 -4.57
C VAL A 40 5.38 -7.91 -6.01
N LEU A 41 5.63 -6.94 -6.90
CA LEU A 41 6.00 -7.23 -8.30
C LEU A 41 7.37 -7.91 -8.40
N ALA A 42 8.37 -7.43 -7.68
CA ALA A 42 9.70 -8.03 -7.65
C ALA A 42 9.62 -9.49 -7.17
N ARG A 43 8.91 -9.73 -6.08
CA ARG A 43 8.71 -11.08 -5.55
C ARG A 43 7.93 -11.98 -6.51
N ALA A 44 6.92 -11.44 -7.19
CA ALA A 44 6.16 -12.19 -8.19
C ALA A 44 7.03 -12.58 -9.39
N ALA A 45 7.93 -11.69 -9.83
CA ALA A 45 8.86 -11.95 -10.92
C ALA A 45 9.86 -13.06 -10.56
N GLU A 46 10.38 -13.07 -9.33
CA GLU A 46 11.24 -14.15 -8.82
C GLU A 46 10.49 -15.51 -8.81
N MET A 47 9.28 -15.53 -8.26
CA MET A 47 8.52 -16.77 -8.05
C MET A 47 7.95 -17.33 -9.35
N TYR A 48 7.44 -16.47 -10.23
CA TYR A 48 6.64 -16.89 -11.39
C TYR A 48 7.25 -16.50 -12.74
N GLY A 49 8.14 -15.52 -12.80
CA GLY A 49 8.70 -15.00 -14.05
C GLY A 49 9.78 -15.90 -14.69
N GLN A 50 10.47 -16.71 -13.89
CA GLN A 50 11.52 -17.61 -14.40
C GLN A 50 10.91 -18.87 -15.02
N LYS A 51 10.92 -18.98 -16.35
CA LYS A 51 10.49 -20.19 -17.06
C LYS A 51 11.45 -21.33 -16.69
N GLN A 52 10.94 -22.39 -16.07
CA GLN A 52 11.77 -23.55 -15.78
C GLN A 52 11.92 -24.39 -17.05
N PRO A 53 13.11 -24.91 -17.36
CA PRO A 53 13.36 -25.66 -18.59
C PRO A 53 12.49 -26.92 -18.73
N ASP A 54 12.09 -27.52 -17.60
CA ASP A 54 11.26 -28.73 -17.54
C ASP A 54 9.76 -28.46 -17.31
N ASP A 55 9.32 -27.19 -17.34
CA ASP A 55 7.91 -26.87 -17.16
C ASP A 55 7.08 -27.40 -18.33
N SER A 56 6.12 -28.29 -18.03
CA SER A 56 5.09 -28.66 -19.00
C SER A 56 4.27 -27.42 -19.43
N LYS A 57 3.67 -27.46 -20.63
CA LYS A 57 2.82 -26.37 -21.14
C LYS A 57 1.71 -25.97 -20.16
N ALA A 58 1.16 -26.92 -19.41
CA ALA A 58 0.13 -26.66 -18.41
C ALA A 58 0.67 -25.88 -17.20
N ILE A 59 1.87 -26.24 -16.72
CA ILE A 59 2.54 -25.56 -15.60
C ILE A 59 2.91 -24.13 -16.00
N ALA A 60 3.47 -23.95 -17.20
CA ALA A 60 3.80 -22.63 -17.73
C ALA A 60 2.57 -21.70 -17.78
N ARG A 61 1.44 -22.16 -18.32
CA ARG A 61 0.18 -21.40 -18.35
C ARG A 61 -0.30 -21.00 -16.95
N ARG A 62 -0.26 -21.95 -16.00
CA ARG A 62 -0.69 -21.69 -14.62
C ARG A 62 0.21 -20.66 -13.93
N ARG A 63 1.52 -20.69 -14.17
CA ARG A 63 2.46 -19.69 -13.65
C ARG A 63 2.21 -18.32 -14.26
N THR A 64 2.00 -18.23 -15.58
CA THR A 64 1.65 -16.96 -16.24
C THR A 64 0.35 -16.38 -15.69
N ALA A 65 -0.70 -17.20 -15.50
CA ALA A 65 -1.96 -16.74 -14.92
C ALA A 65 -1.78 -16.22 -13.48
N ARG A 66 -0.98 -16.92 -12.66
CA ARG A 66 -0.65 -16.48 -11.30
C ARG A 66 0.14 -15.17 -11.30
N PHE A 67 1.13 -15.04 -12.18
CA PHE A 67 1.92 -13.81 -12.32
C PHE A 67 1.03 -12.63 -12.71
N GLY A 68 0.15 -12.82 -13.69
CA GLY A 68 -0.83 -11.80 -14.11
C GLY A 68 -1.71 -11.34 -12.95
N ALA A 69 -2.29 -12.28 -12.19
CA ALA A 69 -3.13 -11.95 -11.04
C ALA A 69 -2.38 -11.15 -9.96
N VAL A 70 -1.13 -11.51 -9.65
CA VAL A 70 -0.32 -10.77 -8.66
C VAL A 70 0.09 -9.39 -9.17
N ARG A 71 0.40 -9.27 -10.47
CA ARG A 71 0.66 -7.97 -11.09
C ARG A 71 -0.56 -7.04 -11.03
N ASP A 72 -1.74 -7.57 -11.31
CA ASP A 72 -2.98 -6.80 -11.28
C ASP A 72 -3.32 -6.39 -9.84
N ALA A 73 -3.04 -7.24 -8.84
CA ALA A 73 -3.15 -6.88 -7.43
C ALA A 73 -2.18 -5.76 -7.00
N ALA A 74 -0.93 -5.80 -7.47
CA ALA A 74 0.04 -4.74 -7.20
C ALA A 74 -0.37 -3.39 -7.84
N ALA A 75 -0.92 -3.43 -9.06
CA ALA A 75 -1.45 -2.25 -9.73
C ALA A 75 -2.67 -1.67 -8.98
N TRP A 76 -3.54 -2.54 -8.45
CA TRP A 76 -4.65 -2.13 -7.61
C TRP A 76 -4.17 -1.48 -6.30
N LEU A 77 -3.14 -2.04 -5.64
CA LEU A 77 -2.58 -1.49 -4.41
C LEU A 77 -2.04 -0.06 -4.60
N ILE A 78 -1.24 0.20 -5.65
CA ILE A 78 -0.77 1.56 -5.99
C ILE A 78 -1.95 2.50 -6.16
N THR A 79 -2.97 2.06 -6.92
CA THR A 79 -4.14 2.90 -7.20
C THR A 79 -4.93 3.19 -5.92
N ALA A 80 -5.12 2.18 -5.07
CA ALA A 80 -5.89 2.29 -3.84
C ALA A 80 -5.19 3.14 -2.77
N THR A 81 -3.86 3.14 -2.74
CA THR A 81 -3.09 4.01 -1.83
C THR A 81 -2.98 5.44 -2.38
N ALA A 82 -2.78 5.63 -3.69
CA ALA A 82 -2.72 6.95 -4.32
C ALA A 82 -4.06 7.70 -4.28
N THR A 83 -5.18 6.99 -4.46
CA THR A 83 -6.53 7.57 -4.37
C THR A 83 -7.04 7.68 -2.94
N GLY A 84 -6.29 7.20 -1.96
CA GLY A 84 -6.74 7.12 -0.57
C GLY A 84 -7.94 6.18 -0.36
N ARG A 85 -8.26 5.27 -1.28
CA ARG A 85 -9.39 4.33 -1.11
C ARG A 85 -9.20 3.36 0.08
N LEU A 86 -7.95 3.09 0.46
CA LEU A 86 -7.61 2.34 1.67
C LEU A 86 -7.69 3.18 2.96
N THR A 87 -8.15 4.43 2.89
CA THR A 87 -8.29 5.35 4.05
C THR A 87 -9.55 5.10 4.87
N THR A 88 -9.94 3.84 5.10
CA THR A 88 -10.76 3.53 6.28
C THR A 88 -9.91 3.72 7.54
N THR A 89 -9.43 4.95 7.74
CA THR A 89 -9.21 5.54 9.05
C THR A 89 -10.48 5.20 9.82
N PRO A 90 -10.42 4.38 10.87
CA PRO A 90 -11.60 4.10 11.67
C PRO A 90 -12.18 5.46 12.03
N GLN A 91 -13.45 5.71 11.69
CA GLN A 91 -14.11 6.93 12.11
C GLN A 91 -13.87 7.03 13.61
N GLN A 92 -13.10 8.03 14.04
CA GLN A 92 -13.03 8.36 15.45
C GLN A 92 -14.47 8.62 15.84
N ARG A 93 -15.08 7.66 16.55
CA ARG A 93 -16.31 7.95 17.28
C ARG A 93 -15.94 9.11 18.17
N ASP A 94 -16.56 10.26 17.92
CA ASP A 94 -16.46 11.40 18.82
C ASP A 94 -16.88 10.90 20.20
N HIS A 95 -15.91 10.70 21.10
CA HIS A 95 -16.16 10.40 22.50
C HIS A 95 -16.52 11.68 23.27
N ARG A 96 -17.09 12.69 22.58
CA ARG A 96 -17.70 13.88 23.19
C ARG A 96 -19.22 13.75 23.18
N SER A 97 -19.68 12.67 23.79
CA SER A 97 -21.03 12.59 24.34
C SER A 97 -20.94 11.71 25.58
N ASN A 98 -20.46 12.32 26.66
CA ASN A 98 -20.77 12.01 28.05
C ASN A 98 -20.02 13.05 28.89
N THR A 99 -20.80 13.92 29.54
CA THR A 99 -20.52 15.14 30.32
C THR A 99 -20.43 16.43 29.53
#